data_AF-A0A4V2JSX2-F1
#
_entry.id   AF-A0A4V2JSX2-F1
#
_cell.length_a   1.000
_cell.length_b   1.000
_cell.length_c   1.000
_cell.angle_alpha   90.00
_cell.angle_beta   90.00
_cell.angle_gamma   90.00
#
_symmetry.space_group_name_H-M   'P 1'
#
loop_
_entity.id
_entity.type
_entity.pdbx_description
1 polymer ?
#
loop_
_entity_poly.entity_id
_entity_poly.type
_entity_poly.pdbx_seq_one_letter_code
_entity_poly.pdbx_strand_id
1 'polypeptide(L)'
;MRVPVADAVAELEASGLRGRGGAGFPFSRKLATAARRGATVVVTLSEGEPASLKDAVLALTRPHLILDGAAASALTVGAKQVHVVLPGEHPQVADAIRRALAERRDRGIAWRTHVAGSRWGPGDERAAAACRLATLRRTRAVPRTAARTDLP
;
A
#
# COMPACT_ATOMS: atom_id res chain seq x y z
N MET A 1 4.12 -18.84 -0.86
CA MET A 1 3.99 -19.33 -2.25
C MET A 1 3.79 -18.12 -3.16
N ARG A 2 4.50 -18.02 -4.27
CA ARG A 2 4.36 -16.89 -5.22
C ARG A 2 3.48 -17.36 -6.37
N VAL A 3 2.33 -16.73 -6.57
CA VAL A 3 1.45 -17.02 -7.70
C VAL A 3 2.02 -16.36 -8.95
N PRO A 4 2.13 -17.05 -10.10
CA PRO A 4 2.51 -16.43 -11.35
C PRO A 4 1.58 -15.25 -11.69
N VAL A 5 2.16 -14.16 -12.20
CA VAL A 5 1.38 -12.95 -12.52
C VAL A 5 0.27 -13.24 -13.54
N ALA A 6 0.54 -14.12 -14.52
CA ALA A 6 -0.44 -14.51 -15.53
C ALA A 6 -1.67 -15.18 -14.89
N ASP A 7 -1.45 -16.13 -13.99
CA ASP A 7 -2.52 -16.87 -13.30
C ASP A 7 -3.35 -15.93 -12.43
N ALA A 8 -2.69 -15.07 -11.65
CA ALA A 8 -3.37 -14.08 -10.82
C ALA A 8 -4.19 -13.09 -11.67
N VAL A 9 -3.68 -12.68 -12.83
CA VAL A 9 -4.42 -11.78 -13.75
C VAL A 9 -5.64 -12.50 -14.32
N ALA A 10 -5.51 -13.75 -14.76
CA ALA A 10 -6.62 -14.53 -15.31
C ALA A 10 -7.73 -14.74 -14.26
N GLU A 11 -7.39 -15.09 -13.03
CA GLU A 11 -8.34 -15.24 -11.93
C GLU A 11 -9.07 -13.92 -11.61
N LEU A 12 -8.31 -12.81 -11.57
CA LEU A 12 -8.88 -11.48 -11.33
C LEU A 12 -9.78 -11.02 -12.48
N GLU A 13 -9.46 -11.36 -13.72
CA GLU A 13 -10.32 -11.08 -14.88
C GLU A 13 -11.62 -11.89 -14.80
N ALA A 14 -11.53 -13.18 -14.49
CA ALA A 14 -12.70 -14.05 -14.31
C ALA A 14 -13.61 -13.56 -13.17
N SER A 15 -13.03 -13.04 -12.08
CA SER A 15 -13.80 -12.49 -10.95
C SER A 15 -14.52 -11.17 -11.26
N GLY A 16 -14.12 -10.46 -12.32
CA GLY A 16 -14.63 -9.12 -12.62
C GLY A 16 -14.25 -8.05 -11.58
N LEU A 17 -13.21 -8.26 -10.77
CA LEU A 17 -12.83 -7.34 -9.71
C LEU A 17 -12.46 -5.94 -10.24
N ARG A 18 -13.14 -4.93 -9.71
CA ARG A 18 -12.95 -3.51 -10.04
C ARG A 18 -12.57 -2.69 -8.81
N GLY A 19 -11.86 -1.59 -9.04
CA GLY A 19 -11.52 -0.63 -8.01
C GLY A 19 -12.78 -0.01 -7.36
N ARG A 20 -12.82 -0.01 -6.03
CA ARG A 20 -13.95 0.49 -5.22
C ARG A 20 -13.85 1.96 -4.81
N GLY A 21 -12.85 2.67 -5.33
CA GLY A 21 -12.61 4.10 -5.12
C GLY A 21 -13.36 5.03 -6.06
N GLY A 22 -14.46 4.58 -6.70
CA GLY A 22 -15.30 5.40 -7.57
C GLY A 22 -15.06 5.22 -9.08
N ALA A 23 -13.81 5.16 -9.53
CA ALA A 23 -13.49 5.05 -10.97
C ALA A 23 -13.79 3.67 -11.59
N GLY A 24 -14.01 2.62 -10.79
CA GLY A 24 -14.40 1.30 -11.29
C GLY A 24 -13.38 0.61 -12.23
N PHE A 25 -12.11 1.04 -12.19
CA PHE A 25 -11.05 0.53 -13.08
C PHE A 25 -10.78 -0.96 -12.83
N PRO A 26 -10.60 -1.80 -13.87
CA PRO A 26 -10.32 -3.23 -13.71
C PRO A 26 -9.04 -3.48 -12.90
N PHE A 27 -9.15 -4.24 -11.80
CA PHE A 27 -8.01 -4.49 -10.93
C PHE A 27 -6.94 -5.36 -11.60
N SER A 28 -7.36 -6.34 -12.41
CA SER A 28 -6.47 -7.19 -13.21
C SER A 28 -5.51 -6.38 -14.09
N ARG A 29 -6.04 -5.40 -14.83
CA ARG A 29 -5.25 -4.50 -15.70
C ARG A 29 -4.27 -3.65 -14.90
N LYS A 30 -4.69 -3.15 -13.74
CA LYS A 30 -3.82 -2.39 -12.82
C LYS A 30 -2.67 -3.26 -12.33
N LEU A 31 -2.96 -4.50 -11.91
CA LEU A 31 -1.96 -5.44 -11.41
C LEU A 31 -0.96 -5.86 -12.50
N ALA A 32 -1.46 -6.18 -13.70
CA ALA A 32 -0.62 -6.54 -14.84
C ALA A 32 0.36 -5.41 -15.23
N THR A 33 -0.13 -4.16 -15.21
CA THR A 33 0.70 -2.98 -15.48
C THR A 33 1.75 -2.76 -14.38
N ALA A 34 1.35 -2.94 -13.12
CA ALA A 34 2.23 -2.78 -11.96
C ALA A 34 3.37 -3.83 -11.98
N ALA A 35 3.06 -5.09 -12.29
CA ALA A 35 4.04 -6.18 -12.35
C ALA A 35 5.17 -5.92 -13.37
N ARG A 36 4.89 -5.21 -14.47
CA ARG A 36 5.88 -4.89 -15.52
C ARG A 36 6.82 -3.73 -15.15
N ARG A 37 6.42 -2.83 -14.25
CA ARG A 37 7.10 -1.56 -13.98
C ARG A 37 7.90 -1.51 -12.68
N GLY A 38 7.84 -2.58 -11.88
CA GLY A 38 8.29 -2.56 -10.49
C GLY A 38 7.33 -1.74 -9.64
N ALA A 39 6.72 -2.35 -8.64
CA ALA A 39 5.57 -1.75 -7.96
C ALA A 39 5.80 -1.59 -6.46
N THR A 40 5.26 -0.50 -5.94
CA THR A 40 4.97 -0.32 -4.52
C THR A 40 3.47 -0.50 -4.35
N VAL A 41 3.06 -1.28 -3.36
CA VAL A 41 1.64 -1.40 -3.02
C VAL A 41 1.28 -0.32 -2.01
N VAL A 42 0.22 0.43 -2.31
CA VAL A 42 -0.33 1.45 -1.42
C VAL A 42 -1.80 1.12 -1.18
N VAL A 43 -2.14 0.95 0.09
CA VAL A 43 -3.51 0.82 0.59
C VAL A 43 -3.95 2.19 1.07
N THR A 44 -5.04 2.71 0.55
CA THR A 44 -5.61 3.99 0.97
C THR A 44 -6.91 3.73 1.71
N LEU A 45 -6.97 4.15 2.98
CA LEU A 45 -8.16 4.05 3.84
C LEU A 45 -8.78 5.43 4.12
N SER A 46 -8.51 6.39 3.24
CA SER A 46 -9.11 7.73 3.29
C SER A 46 -10.32 7.76 2.37
N GLU A 47 -11.48 8.03 2.95
CA GLU A 47 -12.73 8.14 2.23
C GLU A 47 -12.93 9.56 1.75
N GLY A 48 -13.54 9.69 0.57
CA GLY A 48 -13.68 11.00 -0.04
C GLY A 48 -14.98 11.69 0.01
N GLU A 49 -15.98 10.85 0.18
CA GLU A 49 -17.31 11.30 0.36
C GLU A 49 -17.52 11.37 1.87
N PRO A 50 -17.86 12.53 2.45
CA PRO A 50 -18.02 12.69 3.90
C PRO A 50 -19.00 11.69 4.54
N ALA A 51 -19.96 11.18 3.77
CA ALA A 51 -20.94 10.20 4.22
C ALA A 51 -20.49 8.73 4.02
N SER A 52 -19.38 8.48 3.31
CA SER A 52 -18.87 7.14 3.09
C SER A 52 -18.05 6.69 4.31
N LEU A 53 -18.40 5.51 4.84
CA LEU A 53 -17.71 4.87 5.97
C LEU A 53 -17.27 3.43 5.65
N LYS A 54 -17.23 3.04 4.37
CA LYS A 54 -17.01 1.64 3.96
C LYS A 54 -15.61 1.15 4.30
N ASP A 55 -14.60 1.99 4.12
CA ASP A 55 -13.19 1.66 4.35
C ASP A 55 -12.91 1.69 5.86
N ALA A 56 -13.49 2.67 6.56
CA ALA A 56 -13.45 2.72 8.03
C ALA A 56 -14.12 1.49 8.66
N VAL A 57 -15.32 1.12 8.22
CA VAL A 57 -16.05 -0.07 8.71
C VAL A 57 -15.24 -1.34 8.43
N LEU A 58 -14.70 -1.51 7.21
CA LEU A 58 -13.90 -2.69 6.89
C LEU A 58 -12.62 -2.76 7.74
N ALA A 59 -11.94 -1.63 7.97
CA ALA A 59 -10.74 -1.57 8.78
C ALA A 59 -11.01 -1.83 10.27
N LEU A 60 -12.15 -1.40 10.79
CA LEU A 60 -12.52 -1.61 12.19
C LEU A 60 -13.02 -3.04 12.45
N THR A 61 -13.68 -3.67 11.48
CA THR A 61 -14.31 -4.98 11.66
C THR A 61 -13.48 -6.14 11.14
N ARG A 62 -12.76 -5.97 10.02
CA ARG A 62 -11.99 -7.03 9.35
C ARG A 62 -10.65 -6.50 8.79
N PRO A 63 -9.79 -5.88 9.64
CA PRO A 63 -8.53 -5.28 9.18
C PRO A 63 -7.61 -6.29 8.48
N HIS A 64 -7.58 -7.55 8.93
CA HIS A 64 -6.75 -8.59 8.33
C HIS A 64 -7.07 -8.85 6.85
N LEU A 65 -8.33 -8.73 6.42
CA LEU A 65 -8.69 -8.92 5.00
C LEU A 65 -8.07 -7.84 4.10
N ILE A 66 -7.99 -6.60 4.60
CA ILE A 66 -7.33 -5.50 3.89
C ILE A 66 -5.84 -5.82 3.73
N LEU A 67 -5.20 -6.24 4.82
CA LEU A 67 -3.79 -6.56 4.86
C LEU A 67 -3.45 -7.79 4.01
N ASP A 68 -4.29 -8.83 4.01
CA ASP A 68 -4.12 -10.02 3.19
C ASP A 68 -4.19 -9.69 1.69
N GLY A 69 -5.18 -8.89 1.28
CA GLY A 69 -5.27 -8.43 -0.11
C GLY A 69 -4.05 -7.61 -0.55
N ALA A 70 -3.53 -6.76 0.34
CA ALA A 70 -2.33 -5.98 0.08
C ALA A 70 -1.06 -6.84 0.02
N ALA A 71 -0.94 -7.84 0.90
CA ALA A 71 0.15 -8.80 0.90
C ALA A 71 0.14 -9.67 -0.37
N ALA A 72 -1.03 -10.20 -0.76
CA ALA A 72 -1.21 -10.95 -1.99
C ALA A 72 -0.81 -10.12 -3.22
N SER A 73 -1.28 -8.87 -3.28
CA SER A 73 -0.90 -7.93 -4.35
C SER A 73 0.61 -7.71 -4.39
N ALA A 74 1.24 -7.52 -3.23
CA ALA A 74 2.68 -7.30 -3.12
C ALA A 74 3.49 -8.52 -3.59
N LEU A 75 3.10 -9.73 -3.18
CA LEU A 75 3.75 -10.97 -3.60
C LEU A 75 3.65 -11.18 -5.11
N THR A 76 2.48 -10.93 -5.70
CA THR A 76 2.26 -11.08 -7.14
C THR A 76 3.15 -10.11 -7.93
N VAL A 77 3.20 -8.83 -7.55
CA VAL A 77 4.01 -7.83 -8.27
C VAL A 77 5.47 -7.79 -7.83
N GLY A 78 5.88 -8.62 -6.87
CA GLY A 78 7.24 -8.65 -6.32
C GLY A 78 7.61 -7.42 -5.47
N ALA A 79 6.63 -6.71 -4.90
CA ALA A 79 6.87 -5.60 -4.00
C ALA A 79 7.37 -6.09 -2.63
N LYS A 80 8.47 -5.50 -2.15
CA LYS A 80 9.02 -5.77 -0.80
C LYS A 80 8.46 -4.86 0.28
N GLN A 81 7.66 -3.87 -0.11
CA GLN A 81 7.13 -2.86 0.80
C GLN A 81 5.66 -2.57 0.47
N VAL A 82 4.86 -2.45 1.53
CA VAL A 82 3.45 -2.04 1.46
C VAL A 82 3.26 -0.82 2.34
N HIS A 83 2.60 0.18 1.80
CA HIS A 83 2.26 1.41 2.49
C HIS A 83 0.76 1.44 2.78
N VAL A 84 0.38 1.78 4.01
CA VAL A 84 -1.01 1.96 4.40
C VAL A 84 -1.20 3.42 4.78
N VAL A 85 -2.04 4.13 4.03
CA VAL A 85 -2.44 5.51 4.29
C VAL A 85 -3.72 5.46 5.13
N LEU A 86 -3.60 5.92 6.36
CA LEU A 86 -4.63 5.93 7.39
C LEU A 86 -5.35 7.28 7.38
N PRO A 87 -6.67 7.32 7.60
CA PRO A 87 -7.42 8.57 7.71
C PRO A 87 -6.96 9.34 8.96
N GLY A 88 -6.84 10.66 8.84
CA GLY A 88 -6.48 11.53 9.98
C GLY A 88 -7.68 11.81 10.89
N GLU A 89 -8.86 11.81 10.30
CA GLU A 89 -10.16 12.06 10.90
C GLU A 89 -10.72 10.89 11.73
N HIS A 90 -10.16 9.67 11.56
CA HIS A 90 -10.60 8.46 12.25
C HIS A 90 -9.45 7.73 12.95
N PRO A 91 -9.00 8.19 14.14
CA PRO A 91 -7.88 7.59 14.85
C PRO A 91 -8.11 6.11 15.21
N GLN A 92 -9.35 5.69 15.48
CA GLN A 92 -9.67 4.28 15.73
C GLN A 92 -9.30 3.35 14.57
N VAL A 93 -9.36 3.83 13.31
CA VAL A 93 -8.96 3.05 12.13
C VAL A 93 -7.45 2.81 12.14
N ALA A 94 -6.68 3.84 12.49
CA ALA A 94 -5.23 3.73 12.63
C ALA A 94 -4.85 2.67 13.67
N ASP A 95 -5.52 2.67 14.82
CA ASP A 95 -5.23 1.73 15.90
C ASP A 95 -5.63 0.30 15.54
N ALA A 96 -6.78 0.10 14.88
CA ALA A 96 -7.19 -1.22 14.42
C ALA A 96 -6.20 -1.81 13.41
N ILE A 97 -5.74 -1.02 12.43
CA ILE A 97 -4.76 -1.47 11.44
C ILE A 97 -3.41 -1.76 12.10
N ARG A 98 -2.93 -0.91 13.02
CA ARG A 98 -1.66 -1.12 13.72
C ARG A 98 -1.68 -2.38 14.58
N ARG A 99 -2.78 -2.65 15.29
CA ARG A 99 -2.97 -3.90 16.05
C ARG A 99 -2.92 -5.11 15.12
N ALA A 100 -3.69 -5.09 14.04
CA ALA A 100 -3.69 -6.17 13.06
C ALA A 100 -2.29 -6.39 12.44
N LEU A 101 -1.55 -5.33 12.14
CA LEU A 101 -0.17 -5.43 11.66
C LEU A 101 0.77 -6.07 12.69
N ALA A 102 0.61 -5.77 13.99
CA ALA A 102 1.42 -6.34 15.06
C ALA A 102 1.16 -7.85 15.27
N GLU A 103 -0.04 -8.32 14.93
CA GLU A 103 -0.40 -9.75 14.99
C GLU A 103 0.19 -10.56 13.83
N ARG A 104 0.59 -9.90 12.73
CA ARG A 104 1.07 -10.56 11.52
C ARG A 104 2.51 -11.04 11.65
N ARG A 105 2.81 -12.14 10.95
CA ARG A 105 4.14 -12.76 10.88
C ARG A 105 4.67 -12.85 9.45
N ASP A 106 4.19 -11.97 8.58
CA ASP A 106 4.57 -11.94 7.17
C ASP A 106 6.09 -11.78 7.03
N ARG A 107 6.74 -12.73 6.36
CA ARG A 107 8.17 -12.62 6.04
C ARG A 107 8.33 -12.01 4.64
N GLY A 108 9.25 -11.06 4.51
CA GLY A 108 9.64 -10.49 3.21
C GLY A 108 8.83 -9.28 2.74
N ILE A 109 7.85 -8.81 3.52
CA ILE A 109 7.12 -7.55 3.28
C ILE A 109 7.39 -6.60 4.45
N ALA A 110 7.89 -5.41 4.15
CA ALA A 110 7.98 -4.32 5.13
C ALA A 110 6.72 -3.44 5.05
N TRP A 111 5.98 -3.39 6.15
CA TRP A 111 4.76 -2.58 6.29
C TRP A 111 5.09 -1.18 6.80
N ARG A 112 4.46 -0.16 6.24
CA ARG A 112 4.60 1.24 6.67
C ARG A 112 3.25 1.93 6.75
N THR A 113 2.95 2.55 7.88
CA THR A 113 1.74 3.35 8.05
C THR A 113 2.03 4.84 7.91
N HIS A 114 1.14 5.57 7.26
CA HIS A 114 1.19 7.02 7.09
C HIS A 114 -0.16 7.59 7.48
N VAL A 115 -0.22 8.64 8.28
CA VAL A 115 -1.48 9.31 8.59
C VAL A 115 -1.70 10.42 7.57
N ALA A 116 -2.88 10.44 6.95
CA ALA A 116 -3.25 11.50 6.02
C ALA A 116 -3.40 12.83 6.76
N GLY A 117 -2.66 13.84 6.31
CA GLY A 117 -2.90 15.21 6.75
C GLY A 117 -4.14 15.79 6.07
N SER A 118 -4.68 16.87 6.62
CA SER A 118 -5.86 17.60 6.09
C SER A 118 -5.74 18.11 4.65
N ARG A 119 -4.56 17.98 4.02
CA ARG A 119 -4.27 18.40 2.65
C ARG A 119 -4.30 17.25 1.64
N TRP A 120 -4.36 16.00 2.09
CA TRP A 120 -4.50 14.85 1.19
C TRP A 120 -5.97 14.67 0.92
N GLY A 121 -6.33 14.91 -0.33
CA GLY A 121 -7.70 14.70 -0.76
C GLY A 121 -8.02 13.20 -0.78
N PRO A 122 -9.26 12.89 -1.10
CA PRO A 122 -9.69 11.51 -1.16
C PRO A 122 -9.15 10.74 -2.33
N GLY A 123 -8.74 9.49 -2.10
CA GLY A 123 -8.15 8.67 -3.16
C GLY A 123 -6.93 9.33 -3.82
N ASP A 124 -6.33 10.32 -3.16
CA ASP A 124 -5.36 11.21 -3.78
C ASP A 124 -4.13 10.40 -4.18
N GLU A 125 -3.94 10.27 -5.49
CA GLU A 125 -2.75 9.65 -6.08
C GLU A 125 -1.47 10.34 -5.60
N ARG A 126 -1.54 11.58 -5.08
CA ARG A 126 -0.42 12.25 -4.40
C ARG A 126 -0.03 11.58 -3.10
N ALA A 127 -0.93 10.94 -2.34
CA ALA A 127 -0.55 10.14 -1.18
C ALA A 127 0.26 8.91 -1.60
N ALA A 128 -0.16 8.26 -2.70
CA ALA A 128 0.58 7.16 -3.30
C ALA A 128 1.93 7.63 -3.91
N ALA A 129 1.96 8.81 -4.54
CA ALA A 129 3.16 9.42 -5.10
C ALA A 129 4.12 9.91 -3.99
N ALA A 130 3.61 10.46 -2.89
CA ALA A 130 4.39 10.86 -1.72
C ALA A 130 4.99 9.64 -1.02
N CYS A 131 4.23 8.55 -0.89
CA CYS A 131 4.77 7.27 -0.43
C CYS A 131 5.87 6.75 -1.36
N ARG A 132 5.67 6.82 -2.68
CA ARG A 132 6.67 6.43 -3.67
C ARG A 132 7.94 7.29 -3.59
N LEU A 133 7.80 8.61 -3.43
CA LEU A 133 8.91 9.53 -3.23
C LEU A 133 9.66 9.29 -1.92
N ALA A 134 8.94 9.01 -0.82
CA ALA A 134 9.54 8.66 0.46
C ALA A 134 10.36 7.36 0.38
N THR A 135 9.88 6.38 -0.39
CA THR A 135 10.61 5.13 -0.68
C THR A 135 11.86 5.39 -1.55
N LEU A 136 11.74 6.18 -2.61
CA LEU A 136 12.84 6.50 -3.54
C LEU A 136 13.95 7.36 -2.91
N ARG A 137 13.59 8.29 -2.00
CA ARG A 137 14.57 9.12 -1.29
C ARG A 137 15.45 8.31 -0.34
N ARG A 138 14.94 7.21 0.23
CA ARG A 138 15.72 6.33 1.12
C ARG A 138 16.62 5.34 0.37
N THR A 139 16.22 4.87 -0.81
CA THR A 139 17.10 4.03 -1.64
C THR A 139 18.30 4.79 -2.20
N ARG A 140 18.25 6.13 -2.24
CA ARG A 140 19.41 6.99 -2.58
C ARG A 140 20.27 7.40 -1.39
N ALA A 141 19.91 7.05 -0.15
CA ALA A 141 20.76 7.26 1.00
C ALA A 141 21.84 6.15 1.06
N VAL A 142 22.78 6.20 0.11
CA VAL A 142 24.08 5.54 0.26
C VAL A 142 24.81 6.29 1.39
N PRO A 143 25.45 5.60 2.35
CA PRO A 143 26.24 6.30 3.36
C PRO A 143 27.30 7.12 2.64
N ARG A 144 27.39 8.43 2.92
CA ARG A 144 28.61 9.17 2.60
C ARG A 144 29.70 8.57 3.49
N THR A 145 30.46 7.63 2.95
CA THR A 145 31.66 7.12 3.59
C THR A 145 32.55 8.30 3.88
N ALA A 146 32.91 8.47 5.16
CA ALA A 146 33.85 9.46 5.62
C ALA A 146 35.17 9.30 4.85
N ALA A 147 35.56 10.31 4.09
CA ALA A 147 36.94 10.44 3.69
C ALA A 147 37.72 10.89 4.94
N ARG A 148 38.33 9.92 5.61
CA ARG A 148 39.55 10.15 6.39
C ARG A 148 40.58 10.72 5.40
N THR A 149 40.90 12.00 5.53
CA THR A 149 42.19 12.50 5.07
C THR A 149 43.15 12.36 6.24
N ASP A 150 43.90 11.27 6.21
CA ASP A 150 45.12 11.10 6.97
C ASP A 150 46.27 11.83 6.21
N LEU A 151 46.95 12.73 6.94
CA LEU A 151 48.39 13.09 6.87
C LEU A 151 48.89 13.93 5.65
N PRO A 152 50.05 14.61 5.77
CA PRO A 152 51.12 14.50 6.78
C PRO A 152 51.11 15.55 7.90
#